data_AF-A0A2J6QJI2-F1
#
_entry.id   AF-A0A2J6QJI2-F1
#
_cell.length_a   1.000
_cell.length_b   1.000
_cell.length_c   1.000
_cell.angle_alpha   90.00
_cell.angle_beta   90.00
_cell.angle_gamma   90.00
#
_symmetry.space_group_name_H-M   'P 1'
#
loop_
_entity.id
_entity.type
_entity.pdbx_description
1 polymer ?
#
loop_
_entity_poly.entity_id
_entity_poly.type
_entity_poly.pdbx_seq_one_letter_code
_entity_poly.pdbx_strand_id
1 'polypeptide(L)'
;MSYYDIDAILTDAQKVPCTFNLNLPQLGYLDSAPGRPLPNGTKVDLPLWLAERLAVSQLTPNTSLITLDLPPSLSPRVMNALKADPKSVDLRSLAANFYGLAERILELFEEEDVCDVLLETWRVRAGEVGDHAVSTGAGAKGGGGAGGGEGVEFLRGLSEEEREIFRRAHDSSKAMRVWMGEMKKK
;
A
#
# COMPACT_ATOMS: atom_id res chain seq x y z
N MET A 1 -12.86 -1.58 -4.81
CA MET A 1 -12.40 -0.37 -5.56
C MET A 1 -13.55 0.34 -6.30
N SER A 2 -13.57 1.69 -6.28
CA SER A 2 -14.45 2.54 -7.11
C SER A 2 -13.65 3.19 -8.23
N TYR A 3 -14.19 3.29 -9.45
CA TYR A 3 -13.50 3.87 -10.62
C TYR A 3 -13.05 5.33 -10.42
N TYR A 4 -13.76 6.11 -9.61
CA TYR A 4 -13.47 7.52 -9.37
C TYR A 4 -12.60 7.78 -8.14
N ASP A 5 -12.13 6.72 -7.49
CA ASP A 5 -11.24 6.84 -6.35
C ASP A 5 -9.81 7.09 -6.84
N ILE A 6 -9.22 8.20 -6.38
CA ILE A 6 -7.87 8.61 -6.77
C ILE A 6 -6.84 7.64 -6.21
N ASP A 7 -7.03 7.18 -4.98
CA ASP A 7 -6.08 6.29 -4.32
C ASP A 7 -6.10 4.91 -4.99
N ALA A 8 -7.25 4.47 -5.49
CA ALA A 8 -7.36 3.29 -6.34
C ALA A 8 -6.58 3.43 -7.65
N ILE A 9 -6.72 4.56 -8.35
CA ILE A 9 -5.98 4.83 -9.60
C ILE A 9 -4.46 4.86 -9.35
N LEU A 10 -4.03 5.48 -8.25
CA LEU A 10 -2.61 5.55 -7.87
C LEU A 10 -2.06 4.17 -7.49
N THR A 11 -2.86 3.33 -6.84
CA THR A 11 -2.52 1.94 -6.52
C THR A 11 -2.31 1.13 -7.80
N ASP A 12 -3.26 1.21 -8.73
CA ASP A 12 -3.21 0.51 -10.02
C ASP A 12 -2.01 0.94 -10.89
N ALA A 13 -1.53 2.19 -10.74
CA ALA A 13 -0.35 2.70 -11.43
C ALA A 13 0.98 2.17 -10.88
N GLN A 14 0.97 1.50 -9.72
CA GLN A 14 2.18 0.95 -9.12
C GLN A 14 2.79 -0.14 -10.00
N LYS A 15 4.12 -0.14 -10.09
CA LYS A 15 4.87 -1.12 -10.87
C LYS A 15 4.99 -2.44 -10.11
N VAL A 16 4.72 -3.52 -10.82
CA VAL A 16 4.85 -4.90 -10.32
C VAL A 16 5.77 -5.71 -11.22
N PRO A 17 6.62 -6.57 -10.64
CA PRO A 17 7.55 -7.40 -11.40
C PRO A 17 6.79 -8.45 -12.20
N CYS A 18 6.99 -8.45 -13.52
CA CYS A 18 6.35 -9.38 -14.44
C CYS A 18 7.39 -10.10 -15.29
N THR A 19 7.19 -11.39 -15.55
CA THR A 19 8.01 -12.18 -16.46
C THR A 19 7.22 -12.48 -17.73
N PHE A 20 7.74 -12.13 -18.90
CA PHE A 20 7.11 -12.48 -20.17
C PHE A 20 7.38 -13.94 -20.55
N ASN A 21 6.35 -14.69 -20.90
CA ASN A 21 6.47 -16.12 -21.23
C ASN A 21 6.65 -16.38 -22.75
N LEU A 22 6.59 -15.33 -23.57
CA LEU A 22 6.58 -15.40 -25.03
C LEU A 22 7.57 -14.41 -25.62
N ASN A 23 8.09 -14.73 -26.80
CA ASN A 23 8.86 -13.78 -27.59
C ASN A 23 7.91 -12.78 -28.26
N LEU A 24 7.94 -11.51 -27.86
CA LEU A 24 7.04 -10.48 -28.39
C LEU A 24 7.78 -9.56 -29.38
N PRO A 25 7.36 -9.49 -30.66
CA PRO A 25 7.99 -8.61 -31.64
C PRO A 25 7.74 -7.13 -31.29
N GLN A 26 8.71 -6.27 -31.62
CA GLN A 26 8.64 -4.80 -31.46
C GLN A 26 8.47 -4.26 -30.03
N LEU A 27 8.45 -5.14 -29.01
CA LEU A 27 8.26 -4.75 -27.62
C LEU A 27 9.59 -4.54 -26.85
N GLY A 28 10.73 -4.55 -27.54
CA GLY A 28 12.05 -4.39 -26.92
C GLY A 28 12.28 -3.04 -26.24
N TYR A 29 11.43 -2.02 -26.48
CA TYR A 29 11.49 -0.75 -25.74
C TYR A 29 11.22 -0.93 -24.23
N LEU A 30 10.55 -2.01 -23.82
CA LEU A 30 10.35 -2.35 -22.42
C LEU A 30 11.64 -2.80 -21.71
N ASP A 31 12.61 -3.31 -22.48
CA ASP A 31 13.91 -3.78 -22.00
C ASP A 31 15.06 -2.89 -22.51
N SER A 32 14.78 -1.60 -22.71
CA SER A 32 15.75 -0.60 -23.20
C SER A 32 16.40 -0.92 -24.56
N ALA A 33 15.80 -1.80 -25.36
CA ALA A 33 16.28 -2.25 -26.68
C ALA A 33 15.23 -1.98 -27.78
N PRO A 34 14.99 -0.71 -28.15
CA PRO A 34 13.95 -0.35 -29.12
C PRO A 34 14.20 -1.01 -30.48
N GLY A 35 13.13 -1.50 -31.12
CA GLY A 35 13.18 -2.14 -32.44
C GLY A 35 13.60 -3.62 -32.43
N ARG A 36 14.00 -4.18 -31.28
CA ARG A 36 14.23 -5.62 -31.11
C ARG A 36 12.99 -6.34 -30.56
N PRO A 37 12.83 -7.65 -30.81
CA PRO A 37 11.85 -8.45 -30.09
C PRO A 37 12.23 -8.57 -28.62
N LEU A 38 11.23 -8.58 -27.74
CA LEU A 38 11.40 -8.90 -26.33
C LEU A 38 11.50 -10.43 -26.19
N PRO A 39 12.61 -10.97 -25.65
CA PRO A 39 12.76 -12.40 -25.51
C PRO A 39 11.85 -12.97 -24.40
N ASN A 40 11.54 -14.26 -24.52
CA ASN A 40 10.90 -15.04 -23.46
C ASN A 40 11.81 -15.06 -22.21
N GLY A 41 11.20 -14.94 -21.04
CA GLY A 41 11.86 -14.93 -19.74
C GLY A 41 12.35 -13.55 -19.31
N THR A 42 12.15 -12.50 -20.12
CA THR A 42 12.53 -11.14 -19.72
C THR A 42 11.63 -10.66 -18.58
N LYS A 43 12.27 -10.15 -17.53
CA LYS A 43 11.59 -9.52 -16.40
C LYS A 43 11.47 -8.03 -16.65
N VAL A 44 10.24 -7.52 -16.59
CA VAL A 44 9.92 -6.11 -16.79
C VAL A 44 8.94 -5.68 -15.71
N ASP A 45 9.17 -4.50 -15.16
CA ASP A 45 8.24 -3.86 -14.23
C ASP A 45 7.11 -3.16 -15.00
N LEU A 46 5.89 -3.68 -14.89
CA LEU A 46 4.70 -3.14 -15.54
C LEU A 46 3.73 -2.54 -14.51
N PRO A 47 2.96 -1.49 -14.86
CA PRO A 47 1.88 -1.03 -14.01
C PRO A 47 0.85 -2.14 -13.76
N LEU A 48 0.34 -2.22 -12.53
CA LEU A 48 -0.59 -3.27 -12.09
C LEU A 48 -1.84 -3.38 -12.98
N TRP A 49 -2.46 -2.25 -13.35
CA TRP A 49 -3.63 -2.25 -14.24
C TRP A 49 -3.40 -2.93 -15.59
N LEU A 50 -2.16 -2.87 -16.10
CA LEU A 50 -1.79 -3.53 -17.35
C LEU A 50 -1.44 -4.98 -17.09
N ALA A 51 -0.63 -5.23 -16.06
CA ALA A 51 -0.15 -6.56 -15.71
C ALA A 51 -1.31 -7.53 -15.43
N GLU A 52 -2.31 -7.12 -14.66
CA GLU A 52 -3.51 -7.91 -14.40
C GLU A 52 -4.21 -8.36 -15.69
N ARG A 53 -4.41 -7.42 -16.64
CA ARG A 53 -5.06 -7.73 -17.92
C ARG A 53 -4.25 -8.69 -18.78
N LEU A 54 -2.92 -8.54 -18.79
CA LEU A 54 -2.04 -9.40 -19.56
C LEU A 54 -1.89 -10.79 -18.93
N ALA A 55 -1.99 -10.90 -17.61
CA ALA A 55 -1.92 -12.17 -16.90
C ALA A 55 -3.17 -13.02 -17.13
N VAL A 56 -4.35 -12.39 -17.15
CA VAL A 56 -5.63 -13.06 -17.44
C VAL A 56 -5.76 -13.40 -18.93
N SER A 57 -5.14 -12.61 -19.82
CA SER A 57 -5.21 -12.81 -21.26
C SER A 57 -4.48 -14.09 -21.70
N GLN A 58 -5.23 -15.08 -22.16
CA GLN A 58 -4.71 -16.31 -22.75
C GLN A 58 -4.63 -16.17 -24.27
N LEU A 59 -3.42 -16.20 -24.82
CA LEU A 59 -3.21 -16.15 -26.28
C LEU A 59 -3.28 -17.54 -26.92
N THR A 60 -2.85 -18.56 -26.18
CA THR A 60 -2.87 -19.98 -26.57
C THR A 60 -3.43 -20.81 -25.43
N PRO A 61 -4.09 -21.96 -25.71
CA PRO A 61 -4.60 -22.83 -24.65
C PRO A 61 -3.42 -23.23 -23.75
N ASN A 62 -3.53 -22.89 -22.45
CA ASN A 62 -2.56 -23.12 -21.39
C ASN A 62 -1.31 -22.22 -21.32
N THR A 63 -1.27 -21.06 -21.99
CA THR A 63 -0.16 -20.09 -21.78
C THR A 63 -0.67 -18.67 -21.60
N SER A 64 -0.41 -18.08 -20.43
CA SER A 64 -0.58 -16.65 -20.19
C SER A 64 0.55 -15.86 -20.87
N LEU A 65 0.27 -14.61 -21.27
CA LEU A 65 1.27 -13.75 -21.91
C LEU A 65 2.39 -13.35 -20.95
N ILE A 66 2.02 -13.11 -19.69
CA ILE A 66 2.94 -12.82 -18.59
C ILE A 66 2.65 -13.72 -17.38
N THR A 67 3.67 -13.88 -16.54
CA THR A 67 3.57 -14.38 -15.17
C THR A 67 3.86 -13.21 -14.23
N LEU A 68 2.96 -12.94 -13.28
CA LEU A 68 3.20 -11.96 -12.23
C LEU A 68 4.06 -12.60 -11.13
N ASP A 69 5.01 -11.84 -10.60
CA ASP A 69 5.74 -12.19 -9.39
C ASP A 69 5.19 -11.34 -8.22
N LEU A 70 5.26 -11.86 -6.99
CA LEU A 70 4.92 -11.09 -5.79
C LEU A 70 5.81 -9.84 -5.69
N PRO A 71 5.23 -8.65 -5.46
CA PRO A 71 6.01 -7.43 -5.36
C PRO A 71 6.93 -7.45 -4.13
N PRO A 72 8.07 -6.74 -4.17
CA PRO A 72 9.03 -6.72 -3.07
C PRO A 72 8.45 -6.20 -1.75
N SER A 73 7.41 -5.35 -1.84
CA SER A 73 6.64 -4.86 -0.69
C SER A 73 5.94 -6.00 0.07
N LEU A 74 5.57 -7.09 -0.60
CA LEU A 74 4.95 -8.27 -0.01
C LEU A 74 5.92 -9.45 0.08
N SER A 75 7.22 -9.19 0.00
CA SER A 75 8.22 -10.25 0.10
C SER A 75 8.15 -10.97 1.46
N PRO A 76 8.57 -12.25 1.53
CA PRO A 76 8.58 -13.00 2.79
C PRO A 76 9.36 -12.30 3.91
N ARG A 77 10.39 -11.52 3.55
CA ARG A 77 11.15 -10.71 4.51
C ARG A 77 10.27 -9.66 5.17
N VAL A 78 9.47 -8.93 4.40
CA VAL A 78 8.54 -7.93 4.93
C VAL A 78 7.46 -8.61 5.75
N MET A 79 6.88 -9.71 5.24
CA MET A 79 5.86 -10.47 5.98
C MET A 79 6.38 -10.96 7.34
N ASN A 80 7.63 -11.43 7.41
CA ASN A 80 8.23 -11.84 8.67
C ASN A 80 8.49 -10.68 9.63
N ALA A 81 8.87 -9.50 9.10
CA ALA A 81 9.00 -8.29 9.92
C ALA A 81 7.65 -7.85 10.49
N LEU A 82 6.60 -7.88 9.67
CA LEU A 82 5.22 -7.58 10.06
C LEU A 82 4.66 -8.57 11.08
N LYS A 83 5.00 -9.86 10.96
CA LYS A 83 4.67 -10.89 11.97
C LYS A 83 5.38 -10.65 13.30
N ALA A 84 6.60 -10.14 13.28
CA ALA A 84 7.40 -9.93 14.49
C ALA A 84 6.96 -8.68 15.25
N ASP A 85 6.89 -7.54 14.56
CA ASP A 85 6.35 -6.29 15.12
C ASP A 85 5.83 -5.39 13.98
N PRO A 86 4.50 -5.29 13.80
CA PRO A 86 3.92 -4.52 12.71
C PRO A 86 4.15 -3.00 12.87
N LYS A 87 4.42 -2.52 14.08
CA LYS A 87 4.56 -1.08 14.37
C LYS A 87 5.91 -0.52 13.94
N SER A 88 6.94 -1.36 14.01
CA SER A 88 8.31 -1.02 13.64
C SER A 88 8.53 -0.83 12.13
N VAL A 89 7.59 -1.28 11.30
CA VAL A 89 7.74 -1.28 9.84
C VAL A 89 7.23 0.03 9.23
N ASP A 90 8.08 0.69 8.44
CA ASP A 90 7.71 1.83 7.60
C ASP A 90 7.01 1.32 6.32
N LEU A 91 5.67 1.25 6.36
CA LEU A 91 4.85 0.80 5.25
C LEU A 91 4.96 1.73 4.03
N ARG A 92 5.06 3.04 4.27
CA ARG A 92 5.15 4.05 3.21
C ARG A 92 6.42 3.90 2.38
N SER A 93 7.52 3.49 2.99
CA SER A 93 8.76 3.20 2.27
C SER A 93 8.66 2.00 1.31
N LEU A 94 7.75 1.06 1.60
CA LEU A 94 7.51 -0.12 0.77
C LEU A 94 6.56 0.19 -0.38
N ALA A 95 5.43 0.84 -0.07
CA ALA A 95 4.44 1.31 -1.03
C ALA A 95 3.60 2.41 -0.37
N ALA A 96 3.27 3.47 -1.10
CA ALA A 96 2.43 4.54 -0.56
C ALA A 96 1.03 4.01 -0.19
N ASN A 97 0.40 3.25 -1.10
CA ASN A 97 -0.89 2.59 -0.92
C ASN A 97 -0.67 1.11 -0.64
N PHE A 98 -0.03 0.81 0.49
CA PHE A 98 0.40 -0.56 0.82
C PHE A 98 -0.76 -1.54 0.91
N TYR A 99 -1.83 -1.15 1.62
CA TYR A 99 -2.99 -2.02 1.83
C TYR A 99 -3.82 -2.18 0.55
N GLY A 100 -4.04 -1.10 -0.21
CA GLY A 100 -4.71 -1.18 -1.51
C GLY A 100 -3.93 -2.05 -2.52
N LEU A 101 -2.60 -1.93 -2.55
CA LEU A 101 -1.76 -2.81 -3.38
C LEU A 101 -1.90 -4.27 -2.94
N ALA A 102 -1.87 -4.54 -1.64
CA ALA A 102 -1.96 -5.87 -1.10
C ALA A 102 -3.32 -6.53 -1.40
N GLU A 103 -4.41 -5.79 -1.25
CA GLU A 103 -5.76 -6.23 -1.65
C GLU A 103 -5.78 -6.65 -3.12
N ARG A 104 -5.28 -5.79 -4.01
CA ARG A 104 -5.25 -6.07 -5.45
C ARG A 104 -4.36 -7.26 -5.80
N ILE A 105 -3.21 -7.42 -5.15
CA ILE A 105 -2.35 -8.58 -5.39
C ILE A 105 -3.01 -9.87 -4.87
N LEU A 106 -3.67 -9.85 -3.71
CA LEU A 106 -4.38 -11.01 -3.18
C LEU A 106 -5.62 -11.40 -4.00
N GLU A 107 -6.19 -10.50 -4.80
CA GLU A 107 -7.19 -10.86 -5.82
C GLU A 107 -6.59 -11.73 -6.95
N LEU A 108 -5.29 -11.57 -7.24
CA LEU A 108 -4.59 -12.30 -8.29
C LEU A 108 -3.87 -13.56 -7.77
N PHE A 109 -3.48 -13.58 -6.50
CA PHE A 109 -2.75 -14.66 -5.84
C PHE A 109 -3.50 -15.16 -4.60
N GLU A 110 -3.75 -16.47 -4.52
CA GLU A 110 -4.39 -17.09 -3.36
C GLU A 110 -3.35 -17.40 -2.26
N GLU A 111 -2.95 -16.38 -1.50
CA GLU A 111 -1.99 -16.48 -0.38
C GLU A 111 -2.66 -16.16 0.96
N GLU A 112 -3.30 -17.16 1.58
CA GLU A 112 -4.07 -17.00 2.82
C GLU A 112 -3.20 -16.51 4.00
N ASP A 113 -1.98 -17.04 4.11
CA ASP A 113 -1.00 -16.65 5.13
C ASP A 113 -0.66 -15.15 5.07
N VAL A 114 -0.62 -14.56 3.88
CA VAL A 114 -0.33 -13.13 3.69
C VAL A 114 -1.53 -12.30 4.11
N CYS A 115 -2.74 -12.75 3.78
CA CYS A 115 -3.98 -12.10 4.18
C CYS A 115 -4.10 -12.00 5.71
N ASP A 116 -3.85 -13.10 6.43
CA ASP A 116 -3.93 -13.12 7.90
C ASP A 116 -2.95 -12.15 8.56
N VAL A 117 -1.72 -12.09 8.05
CA VAL A 117 -0.70 -11.15 8.53
C VAL A 117 -1.14 -9.72 8.31
N LEU A 118 -1.66 -9.40 7.13
CA LEU A 118 -2.10 -8.05 6.79
C LEU A 118 -3.27 -7.63 7.68
N LEU A 119 -4.23 -8.52 7.93
CA LEU A 119 -5.36 -8.24 8.83
C LEU A 119 -4.90 -7.97 10.26
N GLU A 120 -3.97 -8.76 10.80
CA GLU A 120 -3.40 -8.49 12.13
C GLU A 120 -2.59 -7.18 12.16
N THR A 121 -1.78 -6.92 11.13
CA THR A 121 -1.02 -5.66 11.07
C THR A 121 -1.94 -4.45 11.08
N TRP A 122 -3.03 -4.50 10.32
CA TRP A 122 -4.02 -3.44 10.26
C TRP A 122 -4.68 -3.22 11.62
N ARG A 123 -5.09 -4.30 12.31
CA ARG A 123 -5.70 -4.20 13.65
C ARG A 123 -4.78 -3.53 14.66
N VAL A 124 -3.53 -3.99 14.74
CA VAL A 124 -2.56 -3.48 15.72
C VAL A 124 -2.21 -2.02 15.43
N ARG A 125 -1.97 -1.68 14.17
CA ARG A 125 -1.58 -0.32 13.77
C ARG A 125 -2.75 0.66 13.80
N ALA A 126 -3.97 0.24 13.48
CA ALA A 126 -5.16 1.09 13.59
C ALA A 126 -5.40 1.59 15.02
N GLY A 127 -5.15 0.75 16.03
CA GLY A 127 -5.21 1.16 17.44
C GLY A 127 -4.23 2.29 17.74
N GLU A 128 -2.97 2.14 17.30
CA GLU A 128 -1.92 3.13 17.49
C GLU A 128 -2.18 4.44 16.75
N VAL A 129 -2.67 4.36 15.51
CA VAL A 129 -3.13 5.53 14.74
C VAL A 129 -4.22 6.29 15.52
N GLY A 130 -5.16 5.57 16.14
CA GLY A 130 -6.20 6.15 16.98
C GLY A 130 -5.64 6.87 18.21
N ASP A 131 -4.71 6.23 18.91
CA ASP A 131 -4.05 6.81 20.10
C ASP A 131 -3.31 8.11 19.73
N HIS A 132 -2.56 8.11 18.64
CA HIS A 132 -1.87 9.31 18.14
C HIS A 132 -2.85 10.40 17.69
N ALA A 133 -3.97 10.04 17.06
CA ALA A 133 -4.96 11.01 16.58
C ALA A 133 -5.60 11.80 17.73
N VAL A 134 -5.92 11.13 18.84
CA VAL A 134 -6.51 11.74 20.05
C VAL A 134 -5.45 12.54 20.83
N SER A 135 -4.26 11.95 21.03
CA SER A 135 -3.16 12.55 21.80
C SER A 135 -2.66 13.86 21.18
N THR A 136 -2.64 13.97 19.84
CA THR A 136 -2.22 15.18 19.13
C THR A 136 -3.08 16.42 19.46
N GLY A 137 -4.34 16.23 19.86
CA GLY A 137 -5.23 17.33 20.24
C GLY A 137 -5.18 17.71 21.73
N ALA A 138 -4.58 16.87 22.58
CA ALA A 138 -4.49 17.07 24.02
C ALA A 138 -3.26 17.91 24.39
N GLY A 139 -3.23 19.17 23.94
CA GLY A 139 -2.39 20.22 24.52
C GLY A 139 -0.89 19.90 24.63
N ALA A 140 -0.12 20.48 23.69
CA ALA A 140 1.29 20.79 23.86
C ALA A 140 1.58 21.61 25.14
N LYS A 141 1.60 20.94 26.30
CA LYS A 141 2.09 21.45 27.58
C LYS A 141 3.21 20.59 28.18
N GLY A 142 3.65 19.56 27.47
CA GLY A 142 4.85 18.81 27.82
C GLY A 142 5.41 18.12 26.59
N GLY A 143 6.28 18.80 25.84
CA GLY A 143 7.37 18.29 24.98
C GLY A 143 7.17 17.11 23.99
N GLY A 144 6.03 16.42 23.97
CA GLY A 144 5.88 15.09 23.35
C GLY A 144 4.49 14.82 22.75
N GLY A 145 3.72 15.87 22.44
CA GLY A 145 2.66 15.74 21.43
C GLY A 145 3.31 15.63 20.04
N ALA A 146 2.59 15.18 19.01
CA ALA A 146 3.11 14.88 17.66
C ALA A 146 3.92 15.98 16.90
N GLY A 147 4.27 17.09 17.54
CA GLY A 147 5.40 17.95 17.16
C GLY A 147 6.76 17.53 17.74
N GLY A 148 6.82 16.50 18.58
CA GLY A 148 8.05 15.81 18.98
C GLY A 148 8.50 14.81 17.91
N GLY A 149 9.81 14.59 17.78
CA GLY A 149 10.41 13.81 16.68
C GLY A 149 9.78 12.43 16.44
N GLU A 150 9.40 11.74 17.51
CA GLU A 150 8.79 10.40 17.46
C GLU A 150 7.40 10.38 16.80
N GLY A 151 6.54 11.37 17.10
CA GLY A 151 5.23 11.46 16.45
C GLY A 151 5.34 11.85 14.97
N VAL A 152 6.35 12.63 14.60
CA VAL A 152 6.61 12.99 13.19
C VAL A 152 7.15 11.79 12.41
N GLU A 153 8.01 10.97 13.03
CA GLU A 153 8.54 9.75 12.45
C GLU A 153 7.44 8.71 12.23
N PHE A 154 6.56 8.52 13.23
CA PHE A 154 5.38 7.67 13.09
C PHE A 154 4.50 8.10 11.90
N LEU A 155 4.13 9.38 11.83
CA LEU A 155 3.28 9.91 10.74
C LEU A 155 3.93 9.80 9.36
N ARG A 156 5.26 9.78 9.28
CA ARG A 156 5.99 9.65 8.01
C ARG A 156 5.90 8.23 7.44
N GLY A 157 5.86 7.22 8.31
CA GLY A 157 5.83 5.80 7.95
C GLY A 157 4.44 5.22 7.70
N LEU A 158 3.37 5.99 7.93
CA LEU A 158 1.99 5.56 7.66
C LEU A 158 1.70 5.48 6.17
N SER A 159 1.04 4.40 5.75
CA SER A 159 0.43 4.26 4.43
C SER A 159 -0.70 5.29 4.21
N GLU A 160 -1.09 5.57 2.96
CA GLU A 160 -2.10 6.61 2.68
C GLU A 160 -3.47 6.29 3.30
N GLU A 161 -3.86 5.01 3.37
CA GLU A 161 -5.08 4.55 4.03
C GLU A 161 -5.03 4.84 5.55
N GLU A 162 -3.91 4.56 6.20
CA GLU A 162 -3.71 4.88 7.62
C GLU A 162 -3.71 6.39 7.87
N ARG A 163 -3.12 7.18 6.97
CA ARG A 163 -3.12 8.65 7.06
C ARG A 163 -4.51 9.23 6.89
N GLU A 164 -5.34 8.62 6.06
CA GLU A 164 -6.74 9.02 5.93
C GLU A 164 -7.49 8.79 7.24
N ILE A 165 -7.36 7.60 7.84
CA ILE A 165 -7.99 7.30 9.13
C ILE A 165 -7.46 8.22 10.23
N PHE A 166 -6.15 8.46 10.27
CA PHE A 166 -5.54 9.41 11.19
C PHE A 166 -6.18 10.80 11.07
N ARG A 167 -6.28 11.35 9.85
CA ARG A 167 -6.87 12.67 9.60
C ARG A 167 -8.32 12.72 10.07
N ARG A 168 -9.14 11.74 9.67
CA ARG A 168 -10.55 11.67 10.06
C ARG A 168 -10.72 11.57 11.59
N ALA A 169 -9.94 10.72 12.25
CA ALA A 169 -9.98 10.56 13.71
C ALA A 169 -9.51 11.83 14.45
N HIS A 170 -8.45 12.47 13.94
CA HIS A 170 -7.89 13.70 14.50
C HIS A 170 -8.89 14.86 14.38
N ASP A 171 -9.44 15.07 13.19
CA ASP A 171 -10.40 16.14 12.91
C ASP A 171 -11.69 15.95 13.72
N SER A 172 -12.19 14.71 13.82
CA SER A 172 -13.34 14.35 14.66
C SER A 172 -13.09 14.68 16.15
N SER A 173 -11.93 14.27 16.67
CA SER A 173 -11.55 14.54 18.06
C SER A 173 -11.39 16.03 18.34
N LYS A 174 -10.86 16.78 17.38
CA LYS A 174 -10.74 18.24 17.46
C LYS A 174 -12.11 18.92 17.43
N ALA A 175 -12.99 18.53 16.51
CA ALA A 175 -14.35 19.07 16.41
C ALA A 175 -15.15 18.83 17.70
N MET A 176 -15.06 17.62 18.27
CA MET A 176 -15.73 17.28 19.53
C MET A 176 -15.23 18.16 20.69
N ARG A 177 -13.93 18.43 20.77
CA ARG A 177 -13.35 19.30 21.80
C ARG A 177 -13.82 20.74 21.67
N VAL A 178 -13.88 21.27 20.45
CA VAL A 178 -14.39 22.62 20.17
C VAL A 178 -15.85 22.71 20.60
N TRP A 179 -16.68 21.75 20.18
CA TRP A 179 -18.09 21.68 20.54
C TRP A 179 -18.30 21.62 22.06
N MET A 180 -17.55 20.76 22.78
CA MET A 180 -17.60 20.70 24.25
C MET A 180 -17.17 22.01 24.92
N GLY A 181 -16.22 22.74 24.33
CA GLY A 181 -15.78 24.03 24.80
C GLY A 181 -16.83 25.13 24.63
N GLU A 182 -17.59 25.09 23.53
CA GLU A 182 -18.71 26.00 23.29
C GLU A 182 -19.90 25.72 24.22
N MET A 183 -20.20 24.44 24.47
CA MET A 183 -21.27 24.04 25.40
C MET A 183 -21.01 24.50 26.83
N LYS A 184 -19.75 24.60 27.26
CA LYS A 184 -19.39 25.11 28.59
C LYS A 184 -19.50 26.64 28.74
N LYS A 185 -19.62 27.37 27.63
CA LYS A 185 -19.74 28.85 27.62
C LYS A 185 -21.18 29.34 27.64
N LYS A 186 -22.16 28.45 27.41
CA LYS A 186 -23.59 28.71 27.57
C LYS A 186 -24.05 28.33 28.96
#